data_AF-A0A6S6ZKF2-F1
#
_entry.id   AF-A0A6S6ZKF2-F1
#
_cell.length_a   1.000
_cell.length_b   1.000
_cell.length_c   1.000
_cell.angle_alpha   90.00
_cell.angle_beta   90.00
_cell.angle_gamma   90.00
#
_symmetry.space_group_name_H-M   'P 1'
#
loop_
_entity.id
_entity.type
_entity.pdbx_description
1 polymer ?
#
loop_
_entity_poly.entity_id
_entity_poly.type
_entity_poly.pdbx_seq_one_letter_code
_entity_poly.pdbx_strand_id
1 'polypeptide(L)'
;MPHVESALRLLALTALSMAPGLANALCEPLATSAQRQTLVADISLEGTNTLLALDGSRIQSWQPAVSVETSARATPVIWAEHVDWSVYAAAPDARIGVAMLRFETGADGRRHLCGIARYSANAVDAARGSRKAALPSPDAETRYYYGAGDRLTGYEERSRAADGRPNPPVRYCLRYDEHGWLAELGANDCAAASRPMARYVHDAAGRLLRVIAYQEKSGEASQVVAYDGQGRMMQRYLRPHIGWAEDGPALGLPYREIQSEYAVLVLPGPAWKPPALDSYHYDWAIVRPTPGNGGRDIYAAKRDPAQVLAKGNSGNGGQFALTAAQKQRIWDAAGKTPGGVHWLWAPGQTYTLLQAVPGATWAACTDPENRKANACGTP
;
A
#
# COMPACT_ATOMS: atom_id res chain seq x y z
N MET A 1 47.20 19.02 50.78
CA MET A 1 47.52 19.06 49.34
C MET A 1 47.78 17.63 48.86
N PRO A 2 47.34 17.17 47.67
CA PRO A 2 46.39 17.72 46.73
C PRO A 2 45.24 16.75 46.33
N HIS A 3 44.39 17.25 45.45
CA HIS A 3 43.13 16.76 44.91
C HIS A 3 43.16 15.43 44.15
N VAL A 4 42.10 14.62 44.31
CA VAL A 4 41.66 13.62 43.32
C VAL A 4 40.13 13.63 43.23
N GLU A 5 39.57 14.69 42.65
CA GLU A 5 38.17 14.74 42.20
C GLU A 5 38.12 15.44 40.84
N SER A 6 38.47 14.74 39.76
CA SER A 6 38.26 15.25 38.39
C SER A 6 38.25 14.19 37.27
N ALA A 7 38.40 12.90 37.57
CA ALA A 7 38.45 11.87 36.52
C ALA A 7 37.10 11.19 36.22
N LEU A 8 36.12 11.25 37.13
CA LEU A 8 34.87 10.48 37.02
C LEU A 8 33.67 11.24 36.40
N ARG A 9 33.80 12.54 36.14
CA ARG A 9 32.76 13.33 35.46
C ARG A 9 32.93 13.47 33.96
N LEU A 10 34.07 13.06 33.39
CA LEU A 10 34.30 13.14 31.93
C LEU A 10 33.97 11.87 31.14
N LEU A 11 33.67 10.75 31.82
CA LEU A 11 33.32 9.48 31.15
C LEU A 11 31.80 9.25 31.01
N ALA A 12 30.96 10.17 31.49
CA ALA A 12 29.51 10.11 31.33
C ALA A 12 28.96 10.94 30.14
N LEU A 13 29.82 11.61 29.38
CA LEU A 13 29.43 12.51 28.28
C LEU A 13 29.75 11.98 26.87
N THR A 14 30.33 10.78 26.75
CA THR A 14 30.69 10.17 25.46
C THR A 14 29.90 8.90 25.12
N ALA A 15 28.88 8.55 25.92
CA ALA A 15 28.02 7.37 25.68
C ALA A 15 26.59 7.74 25.20
N LEU A 16 26.39 8.96 24.69
CA LEU A 16 25.13 9.42 24.07
C LEU A 16 25.25 9.73 22.57
N SER A 17 26.40 9.45 21.95
CA SER A 17 26.67 9.74 20.53
C SER A 17 26.54 8.53 19.59
N MET A 18 26.04 7.39 20.08
CA MET A 18 25.77 6.20 19.24
C MET A 18 24.34 5.67 19.45
N ALA A 19 23.36 6.55 19.27
CA ALA A 19 22.05 6.18 18.80
C ALA A 19 21.73 7.05 17.58
N PRO A 20 21.91 6.55 16.33
CA PRO A 20 21.44 7.26 15.16
C PRO A 20 19.92 7.10 15.12
N GLY A 21 19.22 8.04 15.73
CA GLY A 21 17.76 8.09 15.71
C GLY A 21 17.25 8.94 16.85
N LEU A 22 16.59 10.06 16.51
CA LEU A 22 15.90 11.00 17.42
C LEU A 22 16.71 12.17 18.01
N ALA A 23 17.74 12.66 17.33
CA ALA A 23 18.33 13.97 17.66
C ALA A 23 18.23 14.91 16.44
N ASN A 24 17.24 15.81 16.53
CA ASN A 24 16.84 16.93 15.65
C ASN A 24 15.42 16.76 15.09
N ALA A 25 14.44 16.59 15.99
CA ALA A 25 13.07 16.95 15.67
C ALA A 25 13.01 18.48 15.55
N LEU A 26 13.13 18.97 14.32
CA LEU A 26 12.86 20.36 13.95
C LEU A 26 11.43 20.77 14.40
N CYS A 27 10.48 19.83 14.42
CA CYS A 27 9.08 20.13 14.71
C CYS A 27 8.75 20.16 16.23
N GLU A 28 8.72 21.35 16.86
CA GLU A 28 8.02 21.54 18.13
C GLU A 28 6.51 21.20 17.98
N PRO A 29 5.82 20.72 19.04
CA PRO A 29 4.38 20.47 18.95
C PRO A 29 3.61 21.75 18.56
N LEU A 30 2.67 21.64 17.62
CA LEU A 30 1.85 22.77 17.11
C LEU A 30 1.13 23.55 18.23
N ALA A 31 0.77 22.87 19.33
CA ALA A 31 0.10 23.45 20.48
C ALA A 31 0.99 24.39 21.33
N THR A 32 2.30 24.46 21.06
CA THR A 32 3.28 25.14 21.93
C THR A 32 3.74 26.50 21.43
N SER A 33 3.56 26.84 20.14
CA SER A 33 3.98 28.16 19.62
C SER A 33 3.27 28.56 18.31
N ALA A 34 2.72 29.77 18.26
CA ALA A 34 2.32 30.44 17.02
C ALA A 34 3.54 31.05 16.30
N GLN A 35 4.50 30.23 15.89
CA GLN A 35 5.64 30.69 15.09
C GLN A 35 5.20 31.04 13.65
N ARG A 36 5.98 31.92 13.00
CA ARG A 36 5.66 32.64 11.75
C ARG A 36 5.39 31.79 10.49
N GLN A 37 5.46 30.46 10.54
CA GLN A 37 5.24 29.59 9.36
C GLN A 37 4.06 28.61 9.53
N THR A 38 3.09 28.94 10.39
CA THR A 38 1.82 28.22 10.45
C THR A 38 0.82 28.81 9.47
N LEU A 39 0.32 27.99 8.54
CA LEU A 39 -0.81 28.34 7.67
C LEU A 39 -2.11 27.93 8.35
N VAL A 40 -3.11 28.80 8.29
CA VAL A 40 -4.46 28.57 8.81
C VAL A 40 -5.40 28.46 7.63
N ALA A 41 -6.13 27.35 7.54
CA ALA A 41 -7.01 27.05 6.42
C ALA A 41 -8.43 26.69 6.89
N ASP A 42 -9.43 27.18 6.18
CA ASP A 42 -10.85 26.91 6.42
C ASP A 42 -11.39 25.85 5.45
N ILE A 43 -10.68 24.73 5.37
CA ILE A 43 -11.08 23.56 4.61
C ILE A 43 -10.93 22.31 5.47
N SER A 44 -11.95 21.46 5.47
CA SER A 44 -11.85 20.14 6.09
C SER A 44 -10.97 19.23 5.24
N LEU A 45 -10.01 18.57 5.87
CA LEU A 45 -9.22 17.52 5.22
C LEU A 45 -9.87 16.13 5.39
N GLU A 46 -10.94 16.06 6.18
CA GLU A 46 -11.73 14.85 6.37
C GLU A 46 -12.81 14.73 5.30
N GLY A 47 -13.17 13.48 4.96
CA GLY A 47 -14.18 13.19 3.92
C GLY A 47 -13.60 13.20 2.50
N THR A 48 -14.45 13.43 1.49
CA THR A 48 -14.09 13.29 0.06
C THR A 48 -13.69 14.63 -0.59
N ASN A 49 -12.95 15.49 0.10
CA ASN A 49 -12.56 16.80 -0.43
C ASN A 49 -11.39 16.74 -1.42
N THR A 50 -11.55 17.42 -2.55
CA THR A 50 -10.51 17.53 -3.57
C THR A 50 -9.92 18.94 -3.56
N LEU A 51 -8.62 19.03 -3.35
CA LEU A 51 -7.86 20.26 -3.21
C LEU A 51 -7.13 20.60 -4.52
N LEU A 52 -6.91 21.89 -4.75
CA LEU A 52 -6.11 22.40 -5.85
C LEU A 52 -4.62 22.22 -5.54
N ALA A 53 -3.90 21.59 -6.46
CA ALA A 53 -2.45 21.49 -6.40
C ALA A 53 -1.75 22.75 -6.94
N LEU A 54 -0.50 22.96 -6.56
CA LEU A 54 0.36 24.04 -7.05
C LEU A 54 0.57 24.01 -8.58
N ASP A 55 0.46 22.83 -9.20
CA ASP A 55 0.55 22.63 -10.66
C ASP A 55 -0.81 22.74 -11.38
N GLY A 56 -1.88 23.08 -10.65
CA GLY A 56 -3.25 23.17 -11.16
C GLY A 56 -3.99 21.82 -11.23
N SER A 57 -3.37 20.72 -10.83
CA SER A 57 -4.02 19.41 -10.73
C SER A 57 -4.92 19.29 -9.48
N ARG A 58 -5.53 18.12 -9.30
CA ARG A 58 -6.48 17.83 -8.21
C ARG A 58 -5.90 16.79 -7.26
N ILE A 59 -5.84 17.11 -5.97
CA ILE A 59 -5.35 16.23 -4.91
C ILE A 59 -6.50 15.81 -4.01
N GLN A 60 -6.63 14.53 -3.72
CA GLN A 60 -7.66 14.01 -2.81
C GLN A 60 -7.14 14.06 -1.36
N SER A 61 -7.81 14.79 -0.47
CA SER A 61 -7.35 14.98 0.91
C SER A 61 -7.46 13.73 1.80
N TRP A 62 -8.19 12.71 1.35
CA TRP A 62 -8.39 11.43 2.05
C TRP A 62 -7.38 10.35 1.69
N GLN A 63 -6.35 10.69 0.93
CA GLN A 63 -5.23 9.80 0.69
C GLN A 63 -4.37 9.67 1.95
N PRO A 64 -3.62 8.56 2.11
CA PRO A 64 -2.63 8.45 3.18
C PRO A 64 -1.73 9.68 3.23
N ALA A 65 -1.37 10.14 4.43
CA ALA A 65 -0.58 11.36 4.63
C ALA A 65 0.74 11.36 3.84
N VAL A 66 1.34 10.18 3.70
CA VAL A 66 2.48 9.92 2.83
C VAL A 66 2.11 8.84 1.82
N SER A 67 2.26 9.15 0.54
CA SER A 67 2.22 8.17 -0.54
C SER A 67 3.64 7.86 -1.01
N VAL A 68 3.82 6.78 -1.79
CA VAL A 68 5.09 6.48 -2.43
C VAL A 68 4.86 6.40 -3.93
N GLU A 69 5.45 7.35 -4.66
CA GLU A 69 5.45 7.34 -6.11
C GLU A 69 6.39 6.26 -6.61
N THR A 70 5.92 5.43 -7.54
CA THR A 70 6.62 4.23 -8.01
C THR A 70 6.73 4.28 -9.53
N SER A 71 7.66 5.09 -10.02
CA SER A 71 8.00 5.19 -11.45
C SER A 71 9.42 4.66 -11.67
N ALA A 72 10.36 5.50 -12.11
CA ALA A 72 11.76 5.12 -12.22
C ALA A 72 12.39 4.78 -10.85
N ARG A 73 11.87 5.37 -9.77
CA ARG A 73 12.30 5.18 -8.39
C ARG A 73 11.09 5.18 -7.45
N ALA A 74 11.26 4.61 -6.27
CA ALA A 74 10.32 4.77 -5.16
C ALA A 74 10.67 6.03 -4.36
N THR A 75 9.77 7.01 -4.31
CA THR A 75 9.98 8.28 -3.61
C THR A 75 8.78 8.57 -2.71
N PRO A 76 8.98 8.82 -1.40
CA PRO A 76 7.88 9.20 -0.53
C PRO A 76 7.46 10.65 -0.81
N VAL A 77 6.16 10.89 -0.84
CA VAL A 77 5.57 12.19 -1.15
C VAL A 77 4.51 12.53 -0.13
N ILE A 78 4.59 13.73 0.43
CA ILE A 78 3.53 14.32 1.25
C ILE A 78 2.64 15.12 0.34
N TRP A 79 1.42 14.64 0.08
CA TRP A 79 0.49 15.33 -0.84
C TRP A 79 0.19 16.77 -0.38
N ALA A 80 0.17 17.00 0.94
CA ALA A 80 -0.13 18.31 1.51
C ALA A 80 0.95 19.37 1.22
N GLU A 81 2.18 18.97 0.85
CA GLU A 81 3.21 19.91 0.39
C GLU A 81 2.96 20.40 -1.04
N HIS A 82 2.12 19.71 -1.80
CA HIS A 82 1.81 20.01 -3.21
C HIS A 82 0.51 20.80 -3.38
N VAL A 83 -0.22 21.07 -2.29
CA VAL A 83 -1.48 21.82 -2.31
C VAL A 83 -1.22 23.32 -2.36
N ASP A 84 -1.99 24.03 -3.19
CA ASP A 84 -2.05 25.49 -3.13
C ASP A 84 -2.95 25.94 -1.96
N TRP A 85 -2.34 26.07 -0.79
CA TRP A 85 -3.03 26.47 0.43
C TRP A 85 -3.55 27.91 0.40
N SER A 86 -3.10 28.76 -0.53
CA SER A 86 -3.56 30.15 -0.61
C SER A 86 -5.05 30.25 -0.96
N VAL A 87 -5.57 29.27 -1.70
CA VAL A 87 -6.99 29.16 -2.08
C VAL A 87 -7.89 28.87 -0.87
N TYR A 88 -7.33 28.25 0.17
CA TYR A 88 -8.06 27.79 1.35
C TYR A 88 -7.74 28.59 2.61
N ALA A 89 -6.96 29.67 2.47
CA ALA A 89 -6.53 30.48 3.59
C ALA A 89 -7.74 31.01 4.37
N ALA A 90 -7.69 30.86 5.70
CA ALA A 90 -8.63 31.54 6.58
C ALA A 90 -8.43 33.07 6.49
N ALA A 91 -9.31 33.82 7.16
CA ALA A 91 -9.15 35.28 7.26
C ALA A 91 -7.73 35.67 7.74
N PRO A 92 -7.13 36.77 7.27
CA PRO A 92 -5.72 37.11 7.56
C PRO A 92 -5.35 37.19 9.05
N ASP A 93 -6.32 37.44 9.92
CA ASP A 93 -6.18 37.53 11.38
C ASP A 93 -6.71 36.28 12.13
N ALA A 94 -7.13 35.26 11.39
CA ALA A 94 -7.63 34.01 11.97
C ALA A 94 -6.51 33.29 12.72
N ARG A 95 -6.71 33.11 14.03
CA ARG A 95 -5.80 32.36 14.91
C ARG A 95 -5.98 30.83 14.80
N ILE A 96 -7.10 30.39 14.24
CA ILE A 96 -7.49 29.00 14.11
C ILE A 96 -8.42 28.83 12.90
N GLY A 97 -8.30 27.68 12.25
CA GLY A 97 -9.15 27.23 11.16
C GLY A 97 -9.38 25.73 11.28
N VAL A 98 -10.15 25.16 10.35
CA VAL A 98 -10.46 23.73 10.32
C VAL A 98 -9.19 22.89 10.12
N ALA A 99 -8.20 23.43 9.43
CA ALA A 99 -6.86 22.85 9.33
C ALA A 99 -5.78 23.90 9.65
N MET A 100 -4.72 23.48 10.33
CA MET A 100 -3.52 24.29 10.58
C MET A 100 -2.28 23.49 10.18
N LEU A 101 -1.45 24.07 9.32
CA LEU A 101 -0.26 23.43 8.77
C LEU A 101 0.99 24.15 9.26
N ARG A 102 1.92 23.41 9.89
CA ARG A 102 3.21 23.95 10.32
C ARG A 102 4.28 23.58 9.32
N PHE A 103 4.91 24.59 8.75
CA PHE A 103 6.08 24.42 7.90
C PHE A 103 7.34 24.89 8.61
N GLU A 104 8.46 24.27 8.27
CA GLU A 104 9.78 24.71 8.69
C GLU A 104 10.73 24.69 7.50
N THR A 105 11.78 25.50 7.56
CA THR A 105 12.77 25.58 6.48
C THR A 105 13.94 24.66 6.81
N GLY A 106 14.19 23.68 5.94
CA GLY A 106 15.28 22.71 6.07
C GLY A 106 16.65 23.33 5.87
N ALA A 107 17.70 22.54 6.07
CA ALA A 107 19.08 22.94 5.81
C ALA A 107 19.34 23.21 4.33
N ASP A 108 18.55 22.60 3.45
CA ASP A 108 18.55 22.85 2.00
C ASP A 108 17.82 24.15 1.57
N GLY A 109 17.23 24.88 2.53
CA GLY A 109 16.46 26.10 2.28
C GLY A 109 15.04 25.86 1.76
N ARG A 110 14.60 24.60 1.62
CA ARG A 110 13.24 24.24 1.22
C ARG A 110 12.32 24.22 2.43
N ARG A 111 11.03 24.46 2.18
CA ARG A 111 9.99 24.33 3.21
C ARG A 111 9.54 22.88 3.28
N HIS A 112 9.53 22.34 4.49
CA HIS A 112 9.03 21.01 4.82
C HIS A 112 7.82 21.11 5.74
N LEU A 113 6.83 20.27 5.51
CA LEU A 113 5.66 20.17 6.36
C LEU A 113 6.01 19.35 7.61
N CYS A 114 5.93 20.01 8.77
CA CYS A 114 6.19 19.39 10.07
C CYS A 114 4.94 18.72 10.66
N GLY A 115 3.76 19.29 10.40
CA GLY A 115 2.52 18.68 10.84
C GLY A 115 1.26 19.40 10.39
N ILE A 116 0.15 18.69 10.51
CA ILE A 116 -1.20 19.15 10.20
C ILE A 116 -2.08 18.89 11.40
N ALA A 117 -2.60 19.95 12.02
CA ALA A 117 -3.63 19.88 13.04
C ALA A 117 -5.01 20.07 12.40
N ARG A 118 -5.97 19.24 12.79
CA ARG A 118 -7.36 19.26 12.32
C ARG A 118 -8.30 19.55 13.48
N TYR A 119 -9.26 20.42 13.23
CA TYR A 119 -10.26 20.87 14.18
C TYR A 119 -11.65 20.74 13.57
N SER A 120 -12.60 20.28 14.36
CA SER A 120 -14.02 20.32 14.04
C SER A 120 -14.50 21.76 13.92
N ALA A 121 -15.49 22.00 13.05
CA ALA A 121 -16.10 23.32 12.87
C ALA A 121 -16.57 23.92 14.22
N ASN A 122 -17.18 23.10 15.08
CA ASN A 122 -17.62 23.52 16.41
C ASN A 122 -16.46 24.00 17.30
N ALA A 123 -15.31 23.32 17.27
CA ALA A 123 -14.13 23.73 18.03
C ALA A 123 -13.56 25.05 17.50
N VAL A 124 -13.55 25.23 16.17
CA VAL A 124 -13.12 26.48 15.51
C VAL A 124 -14.04 27.64 15.91
N ASP A 125 -15.37 27.47 15.80
CA ASP A 125 -16.34 28.50 16.14
C ASP A 125 -16.28 28.91 17.61
N ALA A 126 -16.20 27.91 18.51
CA ALA A 126 -16.05 28.15 19.94
C ALA A 126 -14.73 28.89 20.25
N ALA A 127 -13.62 28.52 19.59
CA ALA A 127 -12.33 29.18 19.78
C ALA A 127 -12.31 30.61 19.23
N ARG A 128 -12.98 30.88 18.10
CA ARG A 128 -13.13 32.22 17.51
C ARG A 128 -14.00 33.14 18.35
N GLY A 129 -15.10 32.62 18.91
CA GLY A 129 -15.95 33.35 19.87
C GLY A 129 -15.29 33.57 21.23
N SER A 130 -14.31 32.73 21.58
CA SER A 130 -13.50 32.84 22.79
C SER A 130 -12.39 33.89 22.64
N ARG A 131 -12.29 34.80 23.63
CA ARG A 131 -11.16 35.73 23.77
C ARG A 131 -9.91 35.08 24.39
N LYS A 132 -9.90 33.77 24.63
CA LYS A 132 -8.72 33.07 25.18
C LYS A 132 -7.60 33.02 24.14
N ALA A 133 -6.37 33.21 24.60
CA ALA A 133 -5.18 33.15 23.75
C ALA A 133 -4.80 31.71 23.38
N ALA A 134 -5.01 30.75 24.29
CA ALA A 134 -4.70 29.34 24.05
C ALA A 134 -5.73 28.69 23.11
N LEU A 135 -5.23 27.96 22.12
CA LEU A 135 -6.06 27.14 21.23
C LEU A 135 -6.46 25.83 21.90
N PRO A 136 -7.62 25.25 21.55
CA PRO A 136 -7.96 23.90 21.97
C PRO A 136 -6.96 22.88 21.43
N SER A 137 -6.91 21.70 22.04
CA SER A 137 -6.22 20.57 21.44
C SER A 137 -6.90 20.19 20.11
N PRO A 138 -6.14 19.80 19.07
CA PRO A 138 -6.74 19.34 17.83
C PRO A 138 -7.46 17.99 18.02
N ASP A 139 -8.50 17.79 17.22
CA ASP A 139 -9.26 16.54 17.16
C ASP A 139 -8.39 15.43 16.55
N ALA A 140 -7.55 15.79 15.58
CA ALA A 140 -6.54 14.91 15.03
C ALA A 140 -5.31 15.69 14.56
N GLU A 141 -4.14 15.03 14.57
CA GLU A 141 -2.87 15.63 14.20
C GLU A 141 -2.02 14.63 13.43
N THR A 142 -1.47 15.04 12.30
CA THR A 142 -0.43 14.28 11.60
C THR A 142 0.91 14.98 11.84
N ARG A 143 1.94 14.25 12.27
CA ARG A 143 3.30 14.79 12.43
C ARG A 143 4.27 14.03 11.56
N TYR A 144 5.16 14.77 10.90
CA TYR A 144 6.19 14.21 10.02
C TYR A 144 7.54 14.26 10.69
N TYR A 145 8.37 13.25 10.42
CA TYR A 145 9.69 13.11 11.00
C TYR A 145 10.73 13.12 9.90
N TYR A 146 11.73 13.98 10.05
CA TYR A 146 12.84 14.12 9.13
C TYR A 146 14.15 13.71 9.82
N GLY A 147 14.99 12.99 9.07
CA GLY A 147 16.32 12.58 9.48
C GLY A 147 17.41 13.47 8.87
N ALA A 148 18.62 12.93 8.78
CA ALA A 148 19.74 13.62 8.16
C ALA A 148 19.44 14.02 6.71
N GLY A 149 19.82 15.25 6.34
CA GLY A 149 19.61 15.82 5.00
C GLY A 149 18.13 16.06 4.67
N ASP A 150 17.32 16.42 5.66
CA ASP A 150 15.88 16.74 5.52
C ASP A 150 15.06 15.61 4.89
N ARG A 151 15.53 14.37 5.00
CA ARG A 151 14.89 13.19 4.43
C ARG A 151 13.74 12.72 5.32
N LEU A 152 12.55 12.56 4.76
CA LEU A 152 11.39 12.01 5.49
C LEU A 152 11.67 10.58 5.95
N THR A 153 11.67 10.36 7.26
CA THR A 153 11.92 9.05 7.90
C THR A 153 10.67 8.39 8.45
N GLY A 154 9.56 9.13 8.57
CA GLY A 154 8.31 8.56 9.04
C GLY A 154 7.27 9.63 9.35
N TYR A 155 6.12 9.18 9.83
CA TYR A 155 5.07 10.07 10.32
C TYR A 155 4.23 9.36 11.40
N GLU A 156 3.54 10.15 12.22
CA GLU A 156 2.55 9.66 13.17
C GLU A 156 1.21 10.35 12.96
N GLU A 157 0.14 9.60 13.14
CA GLU A 157 -1.23 10.07 13.15
C GLU A 157 -1.78 9.93 14.56
N ARG A 158 -2.28 11.04 15.09
CA ARG A 158 -2.89 11.16 16.41
C ARG A 158 -4.35 11.53 16.22
N SER A 159 -5.20 10.97 17.04
CA SER A 159 -6.61 11.31 17.08
C SER A 159 -7.11 11.34 18.52
N ARG A 160 -8.26 11.97 18.72
CA ARG A 160 -8.98 11.96 19.98
C ARG A 160 -10.33 11.28 19.81
N ALA A 161 -10.79 10.65 20.87
CA ALA A 161 -12.18 10.22 20.98
C ALA A 161 -13.11 11.43 21.11
N ALA A 162 -14.41 11.23 20.91
CA ALA A 162 -15.41 12.30 21.01
C ALA A 162 -15.46 12.99 22.39
N ASP A 163 -14.97 12.32 23.44
CA ASP A 163 -14.84 12.86 24.80
C ASP A 163 -13.52 13.65 25.03
N GLY A 164 -12.71 13.82 23.99
CA GLY A 164 -11.42 14.53 24.02
C GLY A 164 -10.23 13.70 24.49
N ARG A 165 -10.41 12.44 24.91
CA ARG A 165 -9.29 11.57 25.31
C ARG A 165 -8.41 11.21 24.10
N PRO A 166 -7.08 11.19 24.24
CA PRO A 166 -6.19 10.78 23.15
C PRO A 166 -6.32 9.28 22.86
N ASN A 167 -6.42 8.93 21.58
CA ASN A 167 -6.25 7.55 21.12
C ASN A 167 -4.76 7.19 21.01
N PRO A 168 -4.40 5.89 21.03
CA PRO A 168 -3.05 5.46 20.70
C PRO A 168 -2.62 6.00 19.33
N PRO A 169 -1.41 6.57 19.21
CA PRO A 169 -0.92 7.06 17.92
C PRO A 169 -0.66 5.91 16.96
N VAL A 170 -0.99 6.12 15.68
CA VAL A 170 -0.58 5.23 14.59
C VAL A 170 0.71 5.76 14.01
N ARG A 171 1.75 4.91 13.92
CA ARG A 171 3.08 5.32 13.46
C ARG A 171 3.47 4.56 12.21
N TYR A 172 4.14 5.27 11.32
CA TYR A 172 4.65 4.74 10.07
C TYR A 172 6.12 5.12 9.91
N CYS A 173 6.93 4.15 9.46
CA CYS A 173 8.35 4.36 9.26
C CYS A 173 8.75 4.17 7.79
N LEU A 174 9.60 5.07 7.30
CA LEU A 174 10.24 4.99 6.00
C LEU A 174 11.71 4.62 6.22
N ARG A 175 12.10 3.42 5.79
CA ARG A 175 13.46 2.92 5.91
C ARG A 175 14.14 2.94 4.55
N TYR A 176 15.41 3.31 4.56
CA TYR A 176 16.23 3.44 3.36
C TYR A 176 17.36 2.42 3.39
N ASP A 177 17.76 1.93 2.22
CA ASP A 177 18.91 1.03 2.10
C ASP A 177 20.24 1.78 2.22
N GLU A 178 21.35 1.05 2.16
CA GLU A 178 22.72 1.57 2.26
C GLU A 178 23.07 2.61 1.17
N HIS A 179 22.39 2.57 0.03
CA HIS A 179 22.59 3.50 -1.06
C HIS A 179 21.64 4.72 -0.94
N GLY A 180 20.79 4.77 0.08
CA GLY A 180 19.88 5.87 0.38
C GLY A 180 18.52 5.80 -0.32
N TRP A 181 18.15 4.66 -0.91
CA TRP A 181 16.90 4.45 -1.65
C TRP A 181 15.83 3.98 -0.69
N LEU A 182 14.59 4.45 -0.86
CA LEU A 182 13.49 4.02 0.00
C LEU A 182 13.32 2.52 -0.15
N ALA A 183 13.54 1.73 0.91
CA ALA A 183 13.48 0.28 0.87
C ALA A 183 12.19 -0.27 1.49
N GLU A 184 11.59 0.46 2.44
CA GLU A 184 10.41 0.00 3.17
C GLU A 184 9.54 1.14 3.67
N LEU A 185 8.23 0.94 3.60
CA LEU A 185 7.21 1.62 4.39
C LEU A 185 6.65 0.61 5.41
N GLY A 186 6.78 0.89 6.70
CA GLY A 186 6.32 0.01 7.78
C GLY A 186 5.21 0.63 8.63
N ALA A 187 4.30 -0.20 9.16
CA ALA A 187 3.17 0.17 10.03
C ALA A 187 3.56 0.20 11.52
N ASN A 188 4.72 0.75 11.83
CA ASN A 188 5.24 0.79 13.18
C ASN A 188 6.28 1.89 13.39
N ASP A 189 6.70 2.05 14.65
CA ASP A 189 7.79 2.95 15.03
C ASP A 189 9.11 2.58 14.31
N CYS A 190 9.91 3.59 13.99
CA CYS A 190 11.19 3.39 13.33
C CYS A 190 12.21 2.61 14.16
N ALA A 191 12.17 2.71 15.49
CA ALA A 191 13.04 1.98 16.41
C ALA A 191 12.59 0.53 16.68
N ALA A 192 11.35 0.17 16.32
CA ALA A 192 10.81 -1.16 16.54
C ALA A 192 11.17 -2.13 15.39
N ALA A 193 11.08 -3.44 15.67
CA ALA A 193 11.23 -4.49 14.67
C ALA A 193 10.28 -4.25 13.50
N SER A 194 10.78 -4.34 12.27
CA SER A 194 10.03 -3.98 11.06
C SER A 194 8.70 -4.73 10.94
N ARG A 195 7.63 -3.97 10.65
CA ARG A 195 6.32 -4.49 10.23
C ARG A 195 6.00 -3.90 8.84
N PRO A 196 6.53 -4.49 7.75
CA PRO A 196 6.44 -3.90 6.42
C PRO A 196 4.98 -3.85 5.95
N MET A 197 4.56 -2.72 5.42
CA MET A 197 3.36 -2.59 4.58
C MET A 197 3.73 -2.77 3.11
N ALA A 198 4.86 -2.17 2.73
CA ALA A 198 5.43 -2.29 1.41
C ALA A 198 6.96 -2.30 1.49
N ARG A 199 7.58 -3.07 0.60
CA ARG A 199 9.03 -3.00 0.31
C ARG A 199 9.25 -2.63 -1.14
N TYR A 200 10.28 -1.85 -1.37
CA TYR A 200 10.65 -1.32 -2.68
C TYR A 200 12.05 -1.85 -3.00
N VAL A 201 12.15 -2.63 -4.06
CA VAL A 201 13.42 -3.26 -4.44
C VAL A 201 13.96 -2.52 -5.64
N HIS A 202 15.20 -2.03 -5.50
CA HIS A 202 15.91 -1.30 -6.54
C HIS A 202 17.12 -2.10 -7.04
N ASP A 203 17.55 -1.82 -8.27
CA ASP A 203 18.83 -2.32 -8.77
C ASP A 203 20.03 -1.49 -8.24
N ALA A 204 21.25 -1.76 -8.71
CA ALA A 204 22.44 -1.02 -8.27
C ALA A 204 22.47 0.44 -8.77
N ALA A 205 21.79 0.74 -9.89
CA ALA A 205 21.57 2.10 -10.37
C ALA A 205 20.28 2.71 -9.76
N GLY A 206 19.75 2.01 -8.77
CA GLY A 206 18.45 2.05 -8.11
C GLY A 206 17.19 2.37 -8.92
N ARG A 207 17.15 1.88 -10.15
CA ARG A 207 15.87 1.76 -10.83
C ARG A 207 14.96 0.83 -10.03
N LEU A 208 13.70 1.22 -9.86
CA LEU A 208 12.71 0.40 -9.18
C LEU A 208 12.46 -0.87 -9.99
N LEU A 209 12.71 -2.03 -9.39
CA LEU A 209 12.47 -3.35 -9.98
C LEU A 209 11.10 -3.88 -9.60
N ARG A 210 10.75 -3.74 -8.32
CA ARG A 210 9.47 -4.23 -7.81
C ARG A 210 9.03 -3.58 -6.51
N VAL A 211 7.72 -3.60 -6.30
CA VAL A 211 7.05 -3.24 -5.05
C VAL A 211 6.37 -4.48 -4.50
N ILE A 212 6.68 -4.84 -3.26
CA ILE A 212 6.11 -6.00 -2.56
C ILE A 212 5.19 -5.44 -1.48
N ALA A 213 3.89 -5.70 -1.58
CA ALA A 213 2.92 -5.32 -0.55
C ALA A 213 2.62 -6.50 0.38
N TYR A 214 2.41 -6.19 1.66
CA TYR A 214 2.24 -7.15 2.74
C TYR A 214 0.87 -7.00 3.39
N GLN A 215 0.32 -8.11 3.88
CA GLN A 215 -0.83 -8.07 4.76
C GLN A 215 -0.44 -7.70 6.19
N GLU A 216 -1.11 -6.70 6.76
CA GLU A 216 -0.78 -6.14 8.06
C GLU A 216 -0.82 -7.17 9.22
N LYS A 217 -1.78 -8.11 9.17
CA LYS A 217 -2.00 -9.11 10.23
C LYS A 217 -1.04 -10.29 10.14
N SER A 218 -0.88 -10.87 8.95
CA SER A 218 -0.05 -12.08 8.76
C SER A 218 1.42 -11.77 8.48
N GLY A 219 1.73 -10.56 8.01
CA GLY A 219 3.07 -10.21 7.52
C GLY A 219 3.45 -10.94 6.22
N GLU A 220 2.51 -11.64 5.58
CA GLU A 220 2.77 -12.33 4.31
C GLU A 220 2.64 -11.36 3.13
N ALA A 221 3.51 -11.53 2.13
CA ALA A 221 3.39 -10.82 0.87
C ALA A 221 2.09 -11.22 0.15
N SER A 222 1.29 -10.22 -0.20
CA SER A 222 -0.01 -10.39 -0.87
C SER A 222 0.00 -9.92 -2.32
N GLN A 223 0.92 -9.03 -2.68
CA GLN A 223 1.02 -8.50 -4.03
C GLN A 223 2.48 -8.16 -4.37
N VAL A 224 2.85 -8.39 -5.63
CA VAL A 224 4.09 -7.85 -6.20
C VAL A 224 3.78 -7.12 -7.49
N VAL A 225 4.29 -5.91 -7.65
CA VAL A 225 4.27 -5.17 -8.90
C VAL A 225 5.70 -5.12 -9.42
N ALA A 226 5.95 -5.65 -10.61
CA ALA A 226 7.24 -5.60 -11.29
C ALA A 226 7.27 -4.49 -12.35
N TYR A 227 8.43 -3.86 -12.52
CA TYR A 227 8.65 -2.71 -13.39
C TYR A 227 9.72 -3.00 -14.45
N ASP A 228 9.61 -2.37 -15.61
CA ASP A 228 10.64 -2.41 -16.64
C ASP A 228 11.77 -1.41 -16.37
N GLY A 229 12.81 -1.42 -17.22
CA GLY A 229 13.93 -0.48 -17.13
C GLY A 229 13.56 1.00 -17.36
N GLN A 230 12.32 1.30 -17.77
CA GLN A 230 11.77 2.66 -17.91
C GLN A 230 10.88 3.06 -16.74
N GLY A 231 10.70 2.20 -15.73
CA GLY A 231 9.81 2.44 -14.60
C GLY A 231 8.32 2.26 -14.91
N ARG A 232 7.98 1.55 -15.98
CA ARG A 232 6.58 1.19 -16.30
C ARG A 232 6.23 -0.14 -15.67
N MET A 233 5.01 -0.25 -15.17
CA MET A 233 4.50 -1.53 -14.66
C MET A 233 4.51 -2.58 -15.77
N MET A 234 5.28 -3.65 -15.59
CA MET A 234 5.30 -4.80 -16.48
C MET A 234 4.24 -5.82 -16.11
N GLN A 235 4.16 -6.14 -14.81
CA GLN A 235 3.32 -7.23 -14.35
C GLN A 235 2.94 -7.04 -12.89
N ARG A 236 1.67 -7.31 -12.57
CA ARG A 236 1.21 -7.47 -11.20
C ARG A 236 0.97 -8.95 -10.89
N TYR A 237 1.40 -9.37 -9.71
CA TYR A 237 1.17 -10.69 -9.15
C TYR A 237 0.36 -10.53 -7.89
N LEU A 238 -0.65 -11.39 -7.71
CA LEU A 238 -1.60 -11.30 -6.61
C LEU A 238 -1.64 -12.62 -5.87
N ARG A 239 -1.81 -12.53 -4.55
CA ARG A 239 -2.17 -13.64 -3.69
C ARG A 239 -3.45 -13.21 -2.95
N PRO A 240 -4.63 -13.69 -3.38
CA PRO A 240 -5.90 -13.16 -2.91
C PRO A 240 -6.16 -13.63 -1.48
N HIS A 241 -6.86 -12.81 -0.71
CA HIS A 241 -7.35 -13.20 0.59
C HIS A 241 -8.46 -14.25 0.44
N ILE A 242 -8.29 -15.41 1.06
CA ILE A 242 -9.25 -16.53 1.02
C ILE A 242 -9.92 -16.68 2.39
N GLY A 243 -10.85 -15.77 2.67
CA GLY A 243 -11.68 -15.81 3.87
C GLY A 243 -10.90 -15.82 5.19
N TRP A 244 -11.65 -16.00 6.28
CA TRP A 244 -11.10 -16.25 7.61
C TRP A 244 -10.93 -17.76 7.75
N ALA A 245 -9.71 -18.27 7.61
CA ALA A 245 -9.41 -19.58 8.16
C ALA A 245 -9.49 -19.48 9.70
N GLU A 246 -9.66 -20.61 10.39
CA GLU A 246 -9.67 -20.62 11.87
C GLU A 246 -8.39 -20.00 12.47
N ASP A 247 -7.29 -19.99 11.72
CA ASP A 247 -6.00 -19.40 12.09
C ASP A 247 -5.76 -17.95 11.58
N GLY A 248 -6.79 -17.29 11.04
CA GLY A 248 -6.71 -15.92 10.55
C GLY A 248 -6.78 -15.78 9.03
N PRO A 249 -6.37 -14.63 8.47
CA PRO A 249 -6.54 -14.36 7.05
C PRO A 249 -5.61 -15.24 6.20
N ALA A 250 -6.17 -16.29 5.60
CA ALA A 250 -5.40 -17.16 4.71
C ALA A 250 -5.20 -16.48 3.35
N LEU A 251 -4.03 -16.71 2.77
CA LEU A 251 -3.69 -16.28 1.43
C LEU A 251 -3.74 -17.44 0.44
N GLY A 252 -4.43 -17.22 -0.68
CA GLY A 252 -4.58 -18.18 -1.76
C GLY A 252 -3.28 -18.45 -2.50
N LEU A 253 -3.37 -19.07 -3.67
CA LEU A 253 -2.20 -19.31 -4.52
C LEU A 253 -1.80 -18.02 -5.24
N PRO A 254 -0.50 -17.70 -5.33
CA PRO A 254 -0.06 -16.55 -6.09
C PRO A 254 -0.33 -16.77 -7.58
N TYR A 255 -0.75 -15.74 -8.29
CA TYR A 255 -0.99 -15.79 -9.74
C TYR A 255 -0.59 -14.49 -10.42
N ARG A 256 -0.33 -14.58 -11.73
CA ARG A 256 -0.11 -13.43 -12.59
C ARG A 256 -1.44 -12.75 -12.87
N GLU A 257 -1.60 -11.50 -12.48
CA GLU A 257 -2.83 -10.77 -12.78
C GLU A 257 -3.02 -10.59 -14.28
N ILE A 258 -4.27 -10.74 -14.70
CA ILE A 258 -4.76 -10.50 -16.05
C ILE A 258 -6.00 -9.59 -15.98
N GLN A 259 -6.31 -8.93 -17.08
CA GLN A 259 -7.62 -8.32 -17.27
C GLN A 259 -8.62 -9.42 -17.60
N SER A 260 -9.62 -9.62 -16.75
CA SER A 260 -10.70 -10.58 -16.97
C SER A 260 -12.03 -10.04 -16.47
N GLU A 261 -13.08 -10.30 -17.23
CA GLU A 261 -14.46 -9.96 -16.87
C GLU A 261 -15.07 -10.98 -15.88
N TYR A 262 -14.37 -12.08 -15.63
CA TYR A 262 -14.84 -13.18 -14.78
C TYR A 262 -13.99 -13.33 -13.53
N ALA A 263 -14.56 -13.94 -12.48
CA ALA A 263 -13.82 -14.32 -11.29
C ALA A 263 -12.68 -15.27 -11.65
N VAL A 264 -11.54 -15.17 -10.94
CA VAL A 264 -10.36 -15.98 -11.21
C VAL A 264 -10.35 -17.22 -10.33
N LEU A 265 -10.11 -18.39 -10.92
CA LEU A 265 -9.79 -19.63 -10.22
C LEU A 265 -8.36 -20.03 -10.53
N VAL A 266 -7.51 -20.08 -9.50
CA VAL A 266 -6.09 -20.43 -9.63
C VAL A 266 -5.88 -21.93 -9.44
N LEU A 267 -5.24 -22.56 -10.42
CA LEU A 267 -4.96 -23.98 -10.45
C LEU A 267 -3.58 -24.26 -9.82
N PRO A 268 -3.48 -25.04 -8.73
CA PRO A 268 -2.21 -25.31 -8.04
C PRO A 268 -1.21 -26.13 -8.85
N GLY A 269 -1.68 -26.87 -9.85
CA GLY A 269 -0.87 -27.83 -10.60
C GLY A 269 -1.73 -28.74 -11.47
N PRO A 270 -1.11 -29.67 -12.22
CA PRO A 270 -1.81 -30.54 -13.15
C PRO A 270 -2.79 -31.53 -12.51
N ALA A 271 -2.62 -31.83 -11.22
CA ALA A 271 -3.49 -32.71 -10.44
C ALA A 271 -4.58 -31.95 -9.65
N TRP A 272 -4.91 -30.71 -10.05
CA TRP A 272 -5.86 -29.85 -9.36
C TRP A 272 -7.23 -30.52 -9.12
N LYS A 273 -7.93 -30.06 -8.10
CA LYS A 273 -9.25 -30.56 -7.70
C LYS A 273 -10.29 -29.50 -8.01
N PRO A 274 -11.35 -29.82 -8.78
CA PRO A 274 -12.48 -28.94 -8.94
C PRO A 274 -13.17 -28.68 -7.58
N PRO A 275 -13.66 -27.46 -7.29
CA PRO A 275 -14.54 -27.20 -6.16
C PRO A 275 -15.78 -28.10 -6.22
N ALA A 276 -16.33 -28.48 -5.07
CA ALA A 276 -17.61 -29.17 -5.00
C ALA A 276 -18.78 -28.17 -5.04
N LEU A 277 -19.93 -28.62 -5.51
CA LEU A 277 -21.20 -27.89 -5.41
C LEU A 277 -22.06 -28.52 -4.32
N ASP A 278 -22.83 -27.69 -3.61
CA ASP A 278 -23.65 -28.16 -2.50
C ASP A 278 -24.87 -29.00 -2.92
N SER A 279 -25.46 -28.80 -4.12
CA SER A 279 -26.68 -29.56 -4.49
C SER A 279 -27.14 -29.53 -5.97
N TYR A 280 -26.43 -28.89 -6.91
CA TYR A 280 -27.01 -28.62 -8.24
C TYR A 280 -26.43 -29.42 -9.41
N HIS A 281 -27.31 -29.72 -10.38
CA HIS A 281 -27.00 -30.32 -11.68
C HIS A 281 -26.76 -29.26 -12.75
N TYR A 282 -25.51 -29.04 -13.12
CA TYR A 282 -25.17 -28.11 -14.18
C TYR A 282 -24.39 -28.80 -15.29
N ASP A 283 -24.80 -28.52 -16.53
CA ASP A 283 -24.00 -28.83 -17.71
C ASP A 283 -22.86 -27.84 -17.83
N TRP A 284 -21.69 -28.31 -17.42
CA TRP A 284 -20.48 -27.50 -17.35
C TRP A 284 -19.57 -27.75 -18.55
N ALA A 285 -18.80 -26.73 -18.92
CA ALA A 285 -17.77 -26.84 -19.93
C ALA A 285 -16.57 -25.97 -19.58
N ILE A 286 -15.38 -26.48 -19.85
CA ILE A 286 -14.12 -25.74 -19.79
C ILE A 286 -13.67 -25.54 -21.23
N VAL A 287 -13.57 -24.27 -21.63
CA VAL A 287 -13.35 -23.87 -23.02
C VAL A 287 -12.10 -23.01 -23.13
N ARG A 288 -11.49 -23.03 -24.31
CA ARG A 288 -10.41 -22.12 -24.71
C ARG A 288 -10.85 -21.40 -25.98
N PRO A 289 -11.52 -20.24 -25.87
CA PRO A 289 -12.00 -19.50 -27.02
C PRO A 289 -10.83 -19.04 -27.90
N THR A 290 -10.94 -19.27 -29.20
CA THR A 290 -10.09 -18.61 -30.19
C THR A 290 -10.69 -17.25 -30.57
N PRO A 291 -9.88 -16.22 -30.86
CA PRO A 291 -10.42 -14.96 -31.36
C PRO A 291 -11.19 -15.18 -32.66
N GLY A 292 -12.48 -14.83 -32.68
CA GLY A 292 -13.30 -14.76 -33.90
C GLY A 292 -13.67 -13.32 -34.26
N ASN A 293 -14.38 -13.13 -35.37
CA ASN A 293 -14.78 -11.81 -35.92
C ASN A 293 -15.74 -10.97 -35.02
N GLY A 294 -15.92 -11.34 -33.76
CA GLY A 294 -16.67 -10.58 -32.74
C GLY A 294 -16.07 -10.68 -31.32
N GLY A 295 -14.82 -11.11 -31.19
CA GLY A 295 -14.16 -11.32 -29.88
C GLY A 295 -14.10 -12.79 -29.45
N ARG A 296 -13.81 -13.02 -28.16
CA ARG A 296 -13.73 -14.36 -27.53
C ARG A 296 -15.08 -14.75 -26.92
N ASP A 297 -16.03 -15.18 -27.75
CA ASP A 297 -17.34 -15.63 -27.26
C ASP A 297 -17.24 -17.02 -26.60
N ILE A 298 -17.37 -17.04 -25.27
CA ILE A 298 -17.30 -18.26 -24.45
C ILE A 298 -18.46 -19.24 -24.71
N TYR A 299 -19.62 -18.75 -25.14
CA TYR A 299 -20.79 -19.58 -25.42
C TYR A 299 -20.73 -20.18 -26.82
N ALA A 300 -20.18 -19.45 -27.80
CA ALA A 300 -19.83 -20.01 -29.10
C ALA A 300 -18.76 -21.11 -28.93
N ALA A 301 -17.71 -20.86 -28.14
CA ALA A 301 -16.68 -21.85 -27.84
C ALA A 301 -17.23 -23.10 -27.14
N LYS A 302 -18.24 -22.97 -26.27
CA LYS A 302 -18.94 -24.12 -25.65
C LYS A 302 -19.63 -25.03 -26.67
N ARG A 303 -20.06 -24.48 -27.82
CA ARG A 303 -20.74 -25.21 -28.90
C ARG A 303 -19.78 -25.82 -29.92
N ASP A 304 -18.52 -25.38 -29.95
CA ASP A 304 -17.47 -25.90 -30.83
C ASP A 304 -16.60 -26.94 -30.11
N PRO A 305 -16.69 -28.23 -30.49
CA PRO A 305 -15.88 -29.29 -29.88
C PRO A 305 -14.37 -29.05 -29.95
N ALA A 306 -13.86 -28.30 -30.94
CA ALA A 306 -12.44 -28.00 -31.07
C ALA A 306 -11.94 -27.02 -29.99
N GLN A 307 -12.85 -26.25 -29.40
CA GLN A 307 -12.55 -25.25 -28.37
C GLN A 307 -12.90 -25.73 -26.95
N VAL A 308 -13.53 -26.91 -26.82
CA VAL A 308 -13.85 -27.53 -25.53
C VAL A 308 -12.69 -28.39 -25.04
N LEU A 309 -12.12 -28.03 -23.89
CA LEU A 309 -11.06 -28.80 -23.22
C LEU A 309 -11.64 -29.97 -22.40
N ALA A 310 -12.78 -29.73 -21.75
CA ALA A 310 -13.57 -30.73 -21.04
C ALA A 310 -15.02 -30.27 -20.88
N LYS A 311 -15.96 -31.21 -20.74
CA LYS A 311 -17.37 -30.93 -20.42
C LYS A 311 -17.99 -32.11 -19.69
N GLY A 312 -19.10 -31.87 -19.00
CA GLY A 312 -19.86 -32.90 -18.32
C GLY A 312 -21.09 -32.34 -17.62
N ASN A 313 -21.72 -33.16 -16.79
CA ASN A 313 -22.82 -32.78 -15.91
C ASN A 313 -22.41 -33.11 -14.46
N SER A 314 -22.71 -32.22 -13.51
CA SER A 314 -22.30 -32.39 -12.10
C SER A 314 -23.08 -33.45 -11.32
N GLY A 315 -24.21 -33.96 -11.84
CA GLY A 315 -24.97 -35.06 -11.26
C GLY A 315 -25.45 -34.83 -9.81
N ASN A 316 -25.99 -35.88 -9.18
CA ASN A 316 -26.53 -35.84 -7.78
C ASN A 316 -25.47 -35.62 -6.71
N GLY A 317 -24.18 -35.72 -7.05
CA GLY A 317 -23.09 -35.52 -6.10
C GLY A 317 -22.47 -34.13 -6.13
N GLY A 318 -22.92 -33.22 -7.01
CA GLY A 318 -22.33 -31.88 -7.12
C GLY A 318 -20.84 -31.88 -7.51
N GLN A 319 -20.37 -32.94 -8.18
CA GLN A 319 -18.95 -33.13 -8.48
C GLN A 319 -18.65 -32.90 -9.96
N PHE A 320 -17.57 -32.18 -10.23
CA PHE A 320 -17.05 -32.03 -11.59
C PHE A 320 -16.06 -33.16 -11.90
N ALA A 321 -16.54 -34.22 -12.53
CA ALA A 321 -15.71 -35.34 -12.93
C ALA A 321 -14.76 -34.94 -14.08
N LEU A 322 -13.46 -34.87 -13.77
CA LEU A 322 -12.38 -34.66 -14.73
C LEU A 322 -11.36 -35.79 -14.62
N THR A 323 -11.00 -36.40 -15.75
CA THR A 323 -9.89 -37.35 -15.82
C THR A 323 -8.55 -36.64 -15.57
N ALA A 324 -7.53 -37.39 -15.15
CA ALA A 324 -6.18 -36.84 -14.99
C ALA A 324 -5.66 -36.16 -16.27
N ALA A 325 -5.93 -36.76 -17.43
CA ALA A 325 -5.56 -36.20 -18.73
C ALA A 325 -6.30 -34.87 -19.04
N GLN A 326 -7.57 -34.75 -18.66
CA GLN A 326 -8.31 -33.49 -18.80
C GLN A 326 -7.72 -32.41 -17.88
N LYS A 327 -7.45 -32.74 -16.61
CA LYS A 327 -6.86 -31.80 -15.65
C LYS A 327 -5.51 -31.25 -16.12
N GLN A 328 -4.63 -32.14 -16.58
CA GLN A 328 -3.33 -31.77 -17.18
C GLN A 328 -3.53 -30.85 -18.39
N ARG A 329 -4.38 -31.24 -19.35
CA ARG A 329 -4.65 -30.44 -20.56
C ARG A 329 -5.16 -29.03 -20.23
N ILE A 330 -6.08 -28.93 -19.27
CA ILE A 330 -6.64 -27.66 -18.83
C ILE A 330 -5.56 -26.80 -18.16
N TRP A 331 -4.77 -27.40 -17.28
CA TRP A 331 -3.66 -26.72 -16.61
C TRP A 331 -2.64 -26.21 -17.65
N ASP A 332 -2.20 -27.04 -18.61
CA ASP A 332 -1.29 -26.63 -19.68
C ASP A 332 -1.86 -25.51 -20.55
N ALA A 333 -3.16 -25.58 -20.88
CA ALA A 333 -3.83 -24.55 -21.65
C ALA A 333 -3.87 -23.21 -20.90
N ALA A 334 -4.14 -23.23 -19.59
CA ALA A 334 -4.15 -22.03 -18.76
C ALA A 334 -2.75 -21.39 -18.65
N GLY A 335 -1.68 -22.20 -18.67
CA GLY A 335 -0.30 -21.71 -18.67
C GLY A 335 0.13 -21.12 -20.01
N LYS A 336 -0.25 -21.76 -21.13
CA LYS A 336 0.09 -21.29 -22.48
C LYS A 336 -0.64 -20.01 -22.87
N THR A 337 -1.88 -19.85 -22.42
CA THR A 337 -2.71 -18.67 -22.69
C THR A 337 -3.35 -18.17 -21.39
N PRO A 338 -2.60 -17.45 -20.53
CA PRO A 338 -3.16 -16.84 -19.33
C PRO A 338 -4.38 -15.98 -19.67
N GLY A 339 -5.51 -16.24 -19.01
CA GLY A 339 -6.79 -15.58 -19.30
C GLY A 339 -7.55 -16.05 -20.53
N GLY A 340 -7.06 -17.08 -21.22
CA GLY A 340 -7.71 -17.66 -22.39
C GLY A 340 -8.54 -18.92 -22.11
N VAL A 341 -8.57 -19.41 -20.87
CA VAL A 341 -9.32 -20.62 -20.49
C VAL A 341 -10.41 -20.24 -19.51
N HIS A 342 -11.63 -20.64 -19.81
CA HIS A 342 -12.80 -20.29 -19.00
C HIS A 342 -13.60 -21.53 -18.64
N TRP A 343 -14.13 -21.53 -17.43
CA TRP A 343 -14.98 -22.59 -16.92
C TRP A 343 -16.39 -22.05 -16.69
N LEU A 344 -17.30 -22.45 -17.58
CA LEU A 344 -18.72 -22.22 -17.46
C LEU A 344 -19.29 -23.35 -16.61
N TRP A 345 -19.38 -23.13 -15.29
CA TRP A 345 -19.73 -24.18 -14.34
C TRP A 345 -21.21 -24.18 -13.95
N ALA A 346 -21.90 -23.03 -14.06
CA ALA A 346 -23.35 -22.90 -13.94
C ALA A 346 -23.86 -21.74 -14.83
N PRO A 347 -25.17 -21.64 -15.11
CA PRO A 347 -25.73 -20.51 -15.87
C PRO A 347 -25.35 -19.16 -15.25
N GLY A 348 -24.72 -18.29 -16.03
CA GLY A 348 -24.23 -16.98 -15.58
C GLY A 348 -22.99 -17.01 -14.68
N GLN A 349 -22.47 -18.20 -14.34
CA GLN A 349 -21.32 -18.37 -13.46
C GLN A 349 -20.12 -18.88 -14.25
N THR A 350 -19.10 -18.02 -14.37
CA THR A 350 -17.90 -18.31 -15.14
C THR A 350 -16.66 -18.00 -14.30
N TYR A 351 -15.68 -18.90 -14.37
CA TYR A 351 -14.32 -18.62 -13.89
C TYR A 351 -13.36 -18.47 -15.05
N THR A 352 -12.38 -17.58 -14.91
CA THR A 352 -11.16 -17.62 -15.70
C THR A 352 -10.12 -18.45 -14.97
N LEU A 353 -9.58 -19.46 -15.65
CA LEU A 353 -8.61 -20.39 -15.07
C LEU A 353 -7.19 -19.90 -15.31
N LEU A 354 -6.39 -19.83 -14.24
CA LEU A 354 -4.99 -19.43 -14.29
C LEU A 354 -4.10 -20.47 -13.62
N GLN A 355 -2.85 -20.61 -14.07
CA GLN A 355 -1.86 -21.34 -13.29
C GLN A 355 -1.41 -20.52 -12.09
N ALA A 356 -1.16 -21.20 -10.97
CA ALA A 356 -0.40 -20.62 -9.87
C ALA A 356 1.03 -20.30 -10.33
N VAL A 357 1.57 -19.19 -9.84
CA VAL A 357 3.01 -18.93 -9.89
C VAL A 357 3.71 -20.02 -9.07
N PRO A 358 4.76 -20.67 -9.60
CA PRO A 358 5.50 -21.67 -8.84
C PRO A 358 6.04 -21.09 -7.52
N GLY A 359 6.00 -21.88 -6.44
CA GLY A 359 6.40 -21.41 -5.11
C GLY A 359 7.83 -20.85 -5.06
N ALA A 360 8.78 -21.46 -5.76
CA ALA A 360 10.15 -20.95 -5.86
C ALA A 360 10.22 -19.58 -6.58
N THR A 361 9.44 -19.39 -7.64
CA THR A 361 9.33 -18.11 -8.34
C THR A 361 8.70 -17.05 -7.44
N TRP A 362 7.63 -17.39 -6.71
CA TRP A 362 7.00 -16.47 -5.76
C TRP A 362 7.93 -16.08 -4.62
N ALA A 363 8.67 -17.03 -4.05
CA ALA A 363 9.66 -16.76 -3.01
C ALA A 363 10.77 -15.83 -3.53
N ALA A 364 11.31 -16.08 -4.72
CA ALA A 364 12.30 -15.21 -5.34
C ALA A 364 11.74 -13.79 -5.64
N CYS A 365 10.47 -13.70 -6.04
CA CYS A 365 9.77 -12.46 -6.36
C CYS A 365 9.47 -11.61 -5.11
N THR A 366 9.20 -12.25 -3.97
CA THR A 366 8.86 -11.60 -2.69
C THR A 366 10.03 -11.44 -1.72
N ASP A 367 11.21 -11.96 -2.07
CA ASP A 367 12.45 -11.71 -1.35
C ASP A 367 12.95 -10.28 -1.64
N PRO A 368 13.01 -9.35 -0.67
CA PRO A 368 13.49 -7.99 -0.91
C PRO A 368 15.00 -7.92 -1.22
N GLU A 369 15.79 -8.92 -0.84
CA GLU A 369 17.25 -8.92 -1.06
C GLU A 369 17.62 -9.37 -2.48
N ASN A 370 16.70 -10.04 -3.18
CA ASN A 370 16.95 -10.53 -4.53
C ASN A 370 16.89 -9.42 -5.60
N ARG A 371 17.90 -8.57 -5.73
CA ARG A 371 17.91 -7.42 -6.67
C ARG A 371 18.02 -7.78 -8.16
N LYS A 372 17.67 -9.01 -8.57
CA LYS A 372 17.61 -9.43 -9.99
C LYS A 372 16.31 -8.96 -10.65
N ALA A 373 16.42 -8.38 -11.85
CA ALA A 373 15.26 -7.90 -12.63
C ALA A 373 14.26 -9.02 -13.00
N ASN A 374 14.74 -10.26 -13.17
CA ASN A 374 13.92 -11.42 -13.52
C ASN A 374 13.53 -12.28 -12.30
N ALA A 375 13.55 -11.72 -11.08
CA ALA A 375 13.23 -12.45 -9.84
C ALA A 375 11.82 -13.10 -9.86
N CYS A 376 10.86 -12.46 -10.54
CA CYS A 376 9.49 -12.96 -10.70
C CYS A 376 9.32 -13.91 -11.90
N GLY A 377 10.42 -14.33 -12.52
CA GLY A 377 10.44 -15.08 -13.78
C GLY A 377 10.34 -14.15 -15.00
N THR A 378 10.42 -14.75 -16.18
CA THR A 378 10.11 -14.06 -17.44
C THR A 378 8.59 -14.05 -17.68
N PRO A 379 8.04 -12.97 -18.25
CA PRO A 379 6.64 -12.92 -18.67
C PRO A 379 6.22 -14.01 -19.64
#